data_AF-A0A535GX19-F1
#
_entry.id   AF-A0A535GX19-F1
#
_cell.length_a   1.000
_cell.length_b   1.000
_cell.length_c   1.000
_cell.angle_alpha   90.00
_cell.angle_beta   90.00
_cell.angle_gamma   90.00
#
_symmetry.space_group_name_H-M   'P 1'
#
loop_
_entity.id
_entity.type
_entity.pdbx_description
1 polymer ?
#
loop_
_entity_poly.entity_id
_entity_poly.type
_entity_poly.pdbx_seq_one_letter_code
_entity_poly.pdbx_strand_id
1 'polypeptide(L)'
;MSTMLYVNGTIYTMNAAQPVAQAMAIDSVTGYLLAVGSNDEVRRYGSLHTELVDLRGRTVLPGFIDAHIHLLSTAYRSYYIDARACTGEDDVAELVRERAAQTPPGQWILGGQWDKNEWPGQNFPGKASLDAAAPHHPVALWSKDGHLLWVNSLALQRAHITAETPDPANGAILRDGSGTPTGILQEHEATKLVYDVIDESDPAMTRALVERLLPTLQKSGITTIHDIEGTDALRLFQELRDEGKLGVRVQMFLPRQVLPELRNKRTPHRRNIKGQG
;
A
#
# COMPACT_ATOMS: atom_id res chain seq x y z
N MET A 1 -29.50 25.56 0.42
CA MET A 1 -28.43 24.79 1.08
C MET A 1 -28.96 23.40 1.30
N SER A 2 -28.21 22.36 0.94
CA SER A 2 -28.62 20.97 1.19
C SER A 2 -28.08 20.57 2.55
N THR A 3 -28.97 20.40 3.52
CA THR A 3 -28.64 20.05 4.90
C THR A 3 -29.13 18.65 5.18
N MET A 4 -28.30 17.85 5.85
CA MET A 4 -28.68 16.53 6.36
C MET A 4 -28.62 16.55 7.88
N LEU A 5 -29.66 16.00 8.52
CA LEU A 5 -29.78 15.91 9.97
C LEU A 5 -29.71 14.46 10.39
N TYR A 6 -28.82 14.15 11.33
CA TYR A 6 -28.81 12.87 12.03
C TYR A 6 -29.35 13.09 13.44
N VAL A 7 -30.42 12.38 13.79
CA VAL A 7 -31.15 12.58 15.06
C VAL A 7 -31.28 11.27 15.82
N ASN A 8 -31.65 11.36 17.09
CA ASN A 8 -31.96 10.22 17.95
C ASN A 8 -30.78 9.23 18.06
N GLY A 9 -29.58 9.73 18.29
CA GLY A 9 -28.38 8.93 18.50
C GLY A 9 -27.61 9.30 19.77
N THR A 10 -26.46 8.65 19.94
CA THR A 10 -25.45 9.02 20.95
C THR A 10 -24.20 9.48 20.21
N ILE A 11 -23.95 10.77 20.15
CA ILE A 11 -22.86 11.36 19.36
C ILE A 11 -21.74 11.81 20.30
N TYR A 12 -20.56 11.18 20.20
CA TYR A 12 -19.39 11.62 20.94
C TYR A 12 -18.67 12.74 20.19
N THR A 13 -18.55 13.91 20.81
CA THR A 13 -18.05 15.13 20.14
C THR A 13 -16.55 15.36 20.33
N MET A 14 -15.95 14.72 21.34
CA MET A 14 -14.61 15.01 21.87
C MET A 14 -14.41 16.46 22.38
N ASN A 15 -15.50 17.20 22.56
CA ASN A 15 -15.52 18.50 23.25
C ASN A 15 -15.75 18.28 24.74
N ALA A 16 -14.82 18.68 25.61
CA ALA A 16 -14.93 18.52 27.05
C ALA A 16 -16.17 19.22 27.66
N ALA A 17 -16.63 20.33 27.07
CA ALA A 17 -17.82 21.05 27.54
C ALA A 17 -19.15 20.40 27.12
N GLN A 18 -19.12 19.54 26.09
CA GLN A 18 -20.30 18.85 25.56
C GLN A 18 -19.91 17.48 25.01
N PRO A 19 -19.47 16.54 25.87
CA PRO A 19 -18.81 15.31 25.41
C PRO A 19 -19.74 14.37 24.62
N VAL A 20 -21.05 14.47 24.87
CA VAL A 20 -22.09 13.68 24.20
C VAL A 20 -23.23 14.60 23.73
N ALA A 21 -23.77 14.32 22.55
CA ALA A 21 -24.94 14.97 21.96
C ALA A 21 -25.93 13.93 21.42
N GLN A 22 -27.14 14.38 21.09
CA GLN A 22 -28.20 13.50 20.58
C GLN A 22 -28.37 13.56 19.06
N ALA A 23 -27.93 14.66 18.45
CA ALA A 23 -28.13 14.94 17.04
C ALA A 23 -27.00 15.82 16.46
N MET A 24 -26.84 15.78 15.14
CA MET A 24 -25.94 16.64 14.39
C MET A 24 -26.55 17.07 13.04
N ALA A 25 -26.24 18.30 12.62
CA ALA A 25 -26.54 18.82 11.29
C ALA A 25 -25.25 18.92 10.49
N ILE A 26 -25.27 18.45 9.23
CA ILE A 26 -24.17 18.61 8.29
C ILE A 26 -24.65 19.33 7.04
N ASP A 27 -23.77 20.14 6.46
CA ASP A 27 -23.92 20.61 5.10
C ASP A 27 -23.54 19.44 4.16
N SER A 28 -24.50 18.93 3.39
CA SER A 28 -24.28 17.72 2.60
C SER A 28 -23.40 17.94 1.36
N VAL A 29 -23.05 19.19 1.04
CA VAL A 29 -22.20 19.54 -0.10
C VAL A 29 -20.74 19.67 0.35
N THR A 30 -20.52 20.35 1.46
CA THR A 30 -19.18 20.64 1.99
C THR A 30 -18.71 19.61 3.02
N GLY A 31 -19.63 18.88 3.64
CA GLY A 31 -19.35 17.95 4.72
C GLY A 31 -19.06 18.61 6.07
N TYR A 32 -19.21 19.94 6.20
CA TYR A 32 -19.00 20.63 7.46
C TYR A 32 -20.16 20.43 8.43
N LEU A 33 -19.81 20.31 9.71
CA LEU A 33 -20.77 20.30 10.81
C LEU A 33 -21.38 21.71 10.95
N LEU A 34 -22.70 21.79 10.84
CA LEU A 34 -23.48 23.02 11.04
C LEU A 34 -23.94 23.17 12.49
N ALA A 35 -24.23 22.06 13.15
CA ALA A 35 -24.68 22.02 14.54
C ALA A 35 -24.47 20.64 15.17
N VAL A 36 -24.32 20.60 16.50
CA VAL A 36 -24.34 19.38 17.32
C VAL A 36 -24.98 19.69 18.66
N GLY A 37 -25.91 18.86 19.11
CA GLY A 37 -26.66 19.15 20.33
C GLY A 37 -27.82 18.20 20.58
N SER A 38 -28.85 18.70 21.25
CA SER A 38 -30.12 17.99 21.41
C SER A 38 -30.85 17.82 20.08
N ASN A 39 -31.80 16.88 20.04
CA ASN A 39 -32.66 16.69 18.88
C ASN A 39 -33.40 17.98 18.47
N ASP A 40 -33.89 18.74 19.45
CA ASP A 40 -34.68 19.94 19.19
C ASP A 40 -33.83 21.09 18.66
N GLU A 41 -32.60 21.26 19.17
CA GLU A 41 -31.67 22.27 18.67
C GLU A 41 -31.29 22.00 17.21
N VAL A 42 -30.95 20.76 16.89
CA VAL A 42 -30.50 20.38 15.54
C VAL A 42 -31.64 20.43 14.52
N ARG A 43 -32.87 20.12 14.92
CA ARG A 43 -34.05 20.24 14.03
C ARG A 43 -34.27 21.66 13.50
N ARG A 44 -33.83 22.69 14.22
CA ARG A 44 -33.93 24.10 13.78
C ARG A 44 -33.04 24.43 12.59
N TYR A 45 -32.05 23.58 12.28
CA TYR A 45 -31.19 23.71 11.11
C TYR A 45 -31.80 23.07 9.85
N GLY A 46 -32.94 22.38 9.99
CA GLY A 46 -33.65 21.77 8.87
C GLY A 46 -34.51 22.76 8.08
N SER A 47 -34.80 22.40 6.83
CA SER A 47 -35.75 23.05 5.94
C SER A 47 -36.66 21.99 5.28
N LEU A 48 -37.61 22.40 4.44
CA LEU A 48 -38.51 21.49 3.72
C LEU A 48 -37.79 20.45 2.84
N HIS A 49 -36.54 20.70 2.45
CA HIS A 49 -35.73 19.81 1.60
C HIS A 49 -34.63 19.08 2.37
N THR A 50 -34.67 19.13 3.70
CA THR A 50 -33.64 18.51 4.53
C THR A 50 -33.84 17.00 4.60
N GLU A 51 -32.76 16.27 4.34
CA GLU A 51 -32.72 14.83 4.59
C GLU A 51 -32.59 14.56 6.08
N LEU A 52 -33.47 13.71 6.61
CA LEU A 52 -33.50 13.35 8.03
C LEU A 52 -33.15 11.87 8.17
N VAL A 53 -32.08 11.59 8.91
CA VAL A 53 -31.60 10.25 9.23
C VAL A 53 -31.84 9.98 10.71
N ASP A 54 -32.74 9.05 11.02
CA ASP A 54 -32.96 8.55 12.39
C ASP A 54 -31.91 7.49 12.74
N LEU A 55 -31.05 7.80 13.72
CA LEU A 55 -29.99 6.92 14.19
C LEU A 55 -30.52 5.77 15.06
N ARG A 56 -31.78 5.82 15.54
CA ARG A 56 -32.42 4.77 16.35
C ARG A 56 -31.59 4.34 17.55
N GLY A 57 -31.03 5.31 18.26
CA GLY A 57 -30.17 5.11 19.43
C GLY A 57 -28.73 4.67 19.13
N ARG A 58 -28.34 4.55 17.85
CA ARG A 58 -26.96 4.17 17.47
C ARG A 58 -25.96 5.26 17.86
N THR A 59 -24.72 4.83 18.03
CA THR A 59 -23.59 5.70 18.38
C THR A 59 -22.91 6.25 17.14
N VAL A 60 -22.57 7.54 17.18
CA VAL A 60 -21.69 8.20 16.21
C VAL A 60 -20.39 8.58 16.92
N LEU A 61 -19.28 8.19 16.31
CA LEU A 61 -17.93 8.56 16.75
C LEU A 61 -17.27 9.44 15.68
N PRO A 62 -16.31 10.30 16.06
CA PRO A 62 -15.41 10.90 15.08
C PRO A 62 -14.71 9.80 14.28
N GLY A 63 -14.52 10.03 12.98
CA GLY A 63 -13.75 9.12 12.14
C GLY A 63 -12.32 8.99 12.68
N PHE A 64 -11.77 7.77 12.62
CA PHE A 64 -10.43 7.51 13.13
C PHE A 64 -9.36 8.17 12.24
N ILE A 65 -8.25 8.53 12.88
CA ILE A 65 -7.06 9.08 12.26
C ILE A 65 -5.93 8.09 12.47
N ASP A 66 -5.40 7.53 11.38
CA ASP A 66 -4.14 6.81 11.45
C ASP A 66 -3.00 7.83 11.50
N ALA A 67 -2.33 7.90 12.65
CA ALA A 67 -1.33 8.91 12.93
C ALA A 67 0.02 8.64 12.25
N HIS A 68 0.23 7.46 11.65
CA HIS A 68 1.45 7.12 10.94
C HIS A 68 1.27 5.88 10.05
N ILE A 69 1.26 6.07 8.73
CA ILE A 69 1.18 4.97 7.76
C ILE A 69 2.16 5.17 6.59
N HIS A 70 2.63 4.04 6.06
CA HIS A 70 3.25 3.96 4.73
C HIS A 70 2.22 3.29 3.81
N LEU A 71 1.34 4.06 3.16
CA LEU A 71 0.19 3.49 2.47
C LEU A 71 0.59 2.67 1.24
N LEU A 72 1.60 3.11 0.48
CA LEU A 72 2.07 2.34 -0.68
C LEU A 72 2.67 1.03 -0.20
N SER A 73 3.57 1.10 0.79
CA SER A 73 4.17 -0.09 1.39
C SER A 73 3.10 -1.07 1.90
N THR A 74 2.04 -0.55 2.54
CA THR A 74 0.90 -1.35 3.00
C THR A 74 0.15 -2.00 1.83
N ALA A 75 -0.10 -1.26 0.75
CA ALA A 75 -0.75 -1.78 -0.45
C ALA A 75 0.08 -2.92 -1.07
N TYR A 76 1.41 -2.76 -1.09
CA TYR A 76 2.37 -3.75 -1.57
C TYR A 76 2.47 -5.00 -0.70
N ARG A 77 2.11 -4.97 0.60
CA ARG A 77 2.15 -6.18 1.44
C ARG A 77 1.26 -7.29 0.88
N SER A 78 0.11 -6.93 0.30
CA SER A 78 -0.78 -7.90 -0.37
C SER A 78 -0.27 -8.32 -1.76
N TYR A 79 0.69 -7.58 -2.31
CA TYR A 79 1.34 -7.89 -3.58
C TYR A 79 2.52 -8.86 -3.43
N TYR A 80 3.23 -8.78 -2.30
CA TYR A 80 4.36 -9.65 -2.03
C TYR A 80 3.96 -11.04 -1.56
N ILE A 81 4.73 -12.04 -1.96
CA ILE A 81 4.63 -13.41 -1.43
C ILE A 81 5.17 -13.43 0.00
N ASP A 82 4.43 -14.05 0.91
CA ASP A 82 4.81 -14.28 2.30
C ASP A 82 4.91 -15.78 2.57
N ALA A 83 6.14 -16.28 2.57
CA ALA A 83 6.45 -17.70 2.73
C ALA A 83 6.72 -18.12 4.19
N ARG A 84 6.38 -17.29 5.19
CA ARG A 84 6.63 -17.61 6.61
C ARG A 84 6.01 -18.91 7.08
N ALA A 85 4.86 -19.27 6.51
CA ALA A 85 4.11 -20.47 6.86
C ALA A 85 4.47 -21.70 6.00
N CYS A 86 5.33 -21.53 4.99
CA CYS A 86 5.73 -22.61 4.10
C CYS A 86 6.70 -23.56 4.81
N THR A 87 6.49 -24.85 4.62
CA THR A 87 7.27 -25.93 5.24
C THR A 87 8.22 -26.62 4.26
N GLY A 88 8.25 -26.18 3.00
CA GLY A 88 9.17 -26.66 1.98
C GLY A 88 9.15 -25.82 0.70
N GLU A 89 10.03 -26.19 -0.22
CA GLU A 89 10.17 -25.56 -1.54
C GLU A 89 8.87 -25.60 -2.36
N ASP A 90 8.15 -26.72 -2.33
CA ASP A 90 6.90 -26.91 -3.09
C ASP A 90 5.78 -25.98 -2.61
N ASP A 91 5.67 -25.75 -1.29
CA ASP A 91 4.68 -24.80 -0.72
C ASP A 91 4.92 -23.39 -1.25
N VAL A 92 6.19 -22.96 -1.33
CA VAL A 92 6.55 -21.65 -1.86
C VAL A 92 6.27 -21.58 -3.37
N ALA A 93 6.58 -22.64 -4.11
CA ALA A 93 6.29 -22.72 -5.54
C ALA A 93 4.78 -22.63 -5.83
N GLU A 94 3.91 -23.16 -4.96
CA GLU A 94 2.46 -22.97 -5.08
C GLU A 94 2.06 -21.48 -4.92
N LEU A 95 2.53 -20.80 -3.87
CA LEU A 95 2.27 -19.37 -3.68
C LEU A 95 2.74 -18.52 -4.87
N VAL A 96 3.88 -18.90 -5.46
CA VAL A 96 4.42 -18.26 -6.66
C VAL A 96 3.50 -18.49 -7.86
N ARG A 97 2.96 -19.69 -8.03
CA ARG A 97 2.02 -20.01 -9.11
C ARG A 97 0.70 -19.24 -8.98
N GLU A 98 0.15 -19.19 -7.78
CA GLU A 98 -1.06 -18.41 -7.47
C GLU A 98 -0.87 -16.91 -7.75
N ARG A 99 0.31 -16.39 -7.41
CA ARG A 99 0.68 -15.01 -7.73
C ARG A 99 0.83 -14.80 -9.22
N ALA A 100 1.54 -15.67 -9.91
CA ALA A 100 1.77 -15.59 -11.35
C ALA A 100 0.45 -15.52 -12.14
N ALA A 101 -0.57 -16.27 -11.72
CA ALA A 101 -1.90 -16.24 -12.34
C ALA A 101 -2.61 -14.87 -12.27
N GLN A 102 -2.19 -13.99 -11.36
CA GLN A 102 -2.76 -12.66 -11.13
C GLN A 102 -1.83 -11.52 -11.56
N THR A 103 -0.62 -11.85 -12.02
CA THR A 103 0.41 -10.89 -12.40
C THR A 103 0.50 -10.82 -13.93
N PRO A 104 0.54 -9.62 -14.55
CA PRO A 104 0.75 -9.49 -15.99
C PRO A 104 2.08 -10.13 -16.45
N PRO A 105 2.13 -10.80 -17.62
CA PRO A 105 3.36 -11.42 -18.12
C PRO A 105 4.55 -10.46 -18.13
N GLY A 106 5.71 -10.95 -17.69
CA GLY A 106 6.94 -10.16 -17.61
C GLY A 106 7.05 -9.24 -16.37
N GLN A 107 6.01 -9.08 -15.56
CA GLN A 107 6.12 -8.33 -14.30
C GLN A 107 6.76 -9.17 -13.20
N TRP A 108 7.50 -8.52 -12.30
CA TRP A 108 8.18 -9.17 -11.18
C TRP A 108 7.21 -9.77 -10.16
N ILE A 109 7.53 -10.99 -9.72
CA ILE A 109 6.95 -11.62 -8.54
C ILE A 109 7.97 -11.51 -7.41
N LEU A 110 7.63 -10.73 -6.40
CA LEU A 110 8.50 -10.40 -5.28
C LEU A 110 7.90 -10.91 -3.97
N GLY A 111 8.74 -11.14 -2.98
CA GLY A 111 8.29 -11.59 -1.67
C GLY A 111 9.41 -12.18 -0.84
N GLY A 112 9.11 -13.11 0.05
CA GLY A 112 10.16 -13.78 0.80
C GLY A 112 9.68 -14.38 2.09
N GLN A 113 10.52 -14.27 3.12
CA GLN A 113 10.34 -14.84 4.45
C GLN A 113 10.41 -16.38 4.51
N TRP A 114 10.95 -17.03 3.49
CA TRP A 114 11.22 -18.46 3.55
C TRP A 114 12.40 -18.75 4.49
N ASP A 115 12.36 -19.91 5.14
CA ASP A 115 13.37 -20.33 6.10
C ASP A 115 13.68 -21.82 5.91
N LYS A 116 14.72 -22.12 5.10
CA LYS A 116 15.12 -23.51 4.84
C LYS A 116 15.46 -24.28 6.12
N ASN A 117 15.81 -23.60 7.22
CA ASN A 117 16.20 -24.28 8.44
C ASN A 117 15.00 -24.94 9.14
N GLU A 118 13.80 -24.47 8.84
CA GLU A 118 12.53 -25.05 9.31
C GLU A 118 12.02 -26.16 8.36
N TRP A 119 12.66 -26.35 7.19
CA TRP A 119 12.23 -27.32 6.19
C TRP A 119 12.91 -28.68 6.35
N PRO A 120 12.22 -29.79 6.02
CA PRO A 120 12.82 -31.11 6.01
C PRO A 120 14.09 -31.17 5.12
N GLY A 121 15.19 -31.69 5.67
CA GLY A 121 16.47 -31.80 4.97
C GLY A 121 17.29 -30.51 4.89
N GLN A 122 16.69 -29.35 5.16
CA GLN A 122 17.35 -28.03 5.23
C GLN A 122 18.18 -27.64 3.99
N ASN A 123 17.84 -28.24 2.85
CA ASN A 123 18.48 -27.99 1.58
C ASN A 123 18.13 -26.58 1.07
N PHE A 124 19.05 -25.99 0.31
CA PHE A 124 18.71 -24.80 -0.46
C PHE A 124 17.67 -25.14 -1.52
N PRO A 125 16.66 -24.27 -1.73
CA PRO A 125 15.74 -24.47 -2.84
C PRO A 125 16.41 -24.18 -4.18
N GLY A 126 15.83 -24.68 -5.27
CA GLY A 126 16.37 -24.51 -6.62
C GLY A 126 15.56 -23.54 -7.48
N LYS A 127 16.19 -22.92 -8.48
CA LYS A 127 15.49 -22.10 -9.48
C LYS A 127 14.42 -22.87 -10.28
N ALA A 128 14.57 -24.19 -10.42
CA ALA A 128 13.72 -25.01 -11.27
C ALA A 128 12.25 -25.06 -10.82
N SER A 129 11.98 -25.05 -9.50
CA SER A 129 10.61 -25.02 -8.98
C SER A 129 9.95 -23.65 -9.22
N LEU A 130 10.71 -22.55 -9.11
CA LEU A 130 10.23 -21.22 -9.49
C LEU A 130 10.04 -21.07 -11.00
N ASP A 131 10.92 -21.65 -11.82
CA ASP A 131 10.78 -21.66 -13.29
C ASP A 131 9.48 -22.37 -13.69
N ALA A 132 9.17 -23.51 -13.06
CA ALA A 132 7.93 -24.24 -13.30
C ALA A 132 6.68 -23.51 -12.78
N ALA A 133 6.79 -22.81 -11.65
CA ALA A 133 5.68 -22.08 -11.04
C ALA A 133 5.34 -20.78 -11.80
N ALA A 134 6.35 -20.09 -12.35
CA ALA A 134 6.18 -18.79 -13.00
C ALA A 134 7.06 -18.64 -14.26
N PRO A 135 6.79 -19.39 -15.34
CA PRO A 135 7.65 -19.45 -16.53
C PRO A 135 7.74 -18.15 -17.33
N HIS A 136 6.86 -17.18 -17.06
CA HIS A 136 6.78 -15.90 -17.76
C HIS A 136 7.04 -14.69 -16.86
N HIS A 137 7.50 -14.92 -15.62
CA HIS A 137 7.73 -13.85 -14.64
C HIS A 137 9.09 -14.03 -13.99
N PRO A 138 9.92 -12.98 -13.87
CA PRO A 138 11.07 -13.04 -13.00
C PRO A 138 10.59 -13.10 -11.54
N VAL A 139 11.20 -13.99 -10.76
CA VAL A 139 10.85 -14.21 -9.34
C VAL A 139 12.05 -13.88 -8.46
N ALA A 140 11.83 -13.16 -7.36
CA ALA A 140 12.84 -12.88 -6.34
C ALA A 140 12.24 -12.92 -4.93
N LEU A 141 12.69 -13.87 -4.11
CA LEU A 141 12.16 -14.14 -2.78
C LEU A 141 13.29 -14.09 -1.74
N TRP A 142 13.24 -13.13 -0.82
CA TRP A 142 14.23 -13.00 0.25
C TRP A 142 14.03 -14.06 1.35
N SER A 143 15.11 -14.57 1.92
CA SER A 143 15.03 -15.38 3.14
C SER A 143 14.51 -14.56 4.32
N LYS A 144 14.07 -15.26 5.37
CA LYS A 144 13.61 -14.67 6.63
C LYS A 144 14.64 -13.75 7.31
N ASP A 145 15.92 -14.06 7.21
CA ASP A 145 17.01 -13.24 7.77
C ASP A 145 17.48 -12.12 6.81
N GLY A 146 16.99 -12.12 5.57
CA GLY A 146 17.36 -11.14 4.54
C GLY A 146 18.75 -11.35 3.92
N HIS A 147 19.49 -12.40 4.28
CA HIS A 147 20.84 -12.65 3.79
C HIS A 147 20.90 -13.53 2.53
N LEU A 148 19.78 -14.16 2.14
CA LEU A 148 19.67 -14.96 0.93
C LEU A 148 18.57 -14.43 0.03
N LEU A 149 18.80 -14.51 -1.28
CA LEU A 149 17.79 -14.27 -2.29
C LEU A 149 17.63 -15.51 -3.16
N TRP A 150 16.40 -16.02 -3.24
CA TRP A 150 16.04 -17.11 -4.12
C TRP A 150 15.34 -16.59 -5.37
N VAL A 151 15.90 -16.92 -6.53
CA VAL A 151 15.49 -16.39 -7.84
C VAL A 151 15.33 -17.49 -8.88
N ASN A 152 14.51 -17.22 -9.90
CA ASN A 152 14.33 -18.11 -11.04
C ASN A 152 15.30 -17.78 -12.20
N SER A 153 15.29 -18.59 -13.26
CA SER A 153 16.17 -18.42 -14.42
C SER A 153 15.95 -17.08 -15.14
N LEU A 154 14.70 -16.61 -15.20
CA LEU A 154 14.38 -15.34 -15.85
C LEU A 154 14.93 -14.13 -15.06
N ALA A 155 14.90 -14.17 -13.73
CA ALA A 155 15.53 -13.16 -12.89
C ALA A 155 17.06 -13.14 -13.03
N LEU A 156 17.71 -14.32 -13.07
CA LEU A 156 19.15 -14.42 -13.35
C LEU A 156 19.50 -13.84 -14.73
N GLN A 157 18.69 -14.12 -15.76
CA GLN A 157 18.88 -13.59 -17.10
C GLN A 157 18.77 -12.06 -17.13
N ARG A 158 17.80 -11.48 -16.43
CA ARG A 158 17.64 -10.01 -16.32
C ARG A 158 18.82 -9.35 -15.61
N ALA A 159 19.38 -10.03 -14.61
CA ALA A 159 20.55 -9.57 -13.87
C ALA A 159 21.88 -9.85 -14.61
N HIS A 160 21.83 -10.47 -15.80
CA HIS A 160 23.00 -10.92 -16.54
C HIS A 160 23.94 -11.84 -15.74
N ILE A 161 23.37 -12.67 -14.85
CA ILE A 161 24.12 -13.64 -14.05
C ILE A 161 24.25 -14.95 -14.83
N THR A 162 25.48 -15.38 -15.06
CA THR A 162 25.85 -16.62 -15.76
C THR A 162 26.81 -17.47 -14.91
N ALA A 163 27.24 -18.61 -15.45
CA ALA A 163 28.25 -19.45 -14.80
C ALA A 163 29.58 -18.70 -14.60
N GLU A 164 29.89 -17.77 -15.50
CA GLU A 164 31.13 -16.98 -15.54
C GLU A 164 31.10 -15.72 -14.67
N THR A 165 29.93 -15.31 -14.16
CA THR A 165 29.83 -14.13 -13.28
C THR A 165 30.64 -14.36 -12.01
N PRO A 166 31.65 -13.55 -11.68
CA PRO A 166 32.41 -13.76 -10.45
C PRO A 166 31.54 -13.52 -9.22
N ASP A 167 31.86 -14.18 -8.12
CA ASP A 167 31.26 -13.86 -6.83
C ASP A 167 31.69 -12.45 -6.38
N PRO A 168 30.76 -11.62 -5.87
CA PRO A 168 31.10 -10.28 -5.40
C PRO A 168 31.85 -10.32 -4.06
N ALA A 169 32.47 -9.20 -3.68
CA ALA A 169 33.17 -9.10 -2.40
C ALA A 169 32.19 -9.32 -1.23
N ASN A 170 32.49 -10.29 -0.37
CA ASN A 170 31.64 -10.67 0.77
C ASN A 170 30.23 -11.15 0.36
N GLY A 171 30.08 -11.78 -0.80
CA GLY A 171 28.86 -12.49 -1.19
C GLY A 171 29.16 -13.66 -2.11
N ALA A 172 28.15 -14.49 -2.39
CA ALA A 172 28.32 -15.67 -3.23
C ALA A 172 27.11 -15.91 -4.13
N ILE A 173 27.37 -16.36 -5.35
CA ILE A 173 26.38 -16.92 -6.27
C ILE A 173 26.50 -18.44 -6.16
N LEU A 174 25.53 -19.10 -5.53
CA LEU A 174 25.61 -20.54 -5.34
C LEU A 174 25.46 -21.23 -6.69
N ARG A 175 26.33 -22.22 -6.92
CA ARG A 175 26.39 -23.00 -8.17
C ARG A 175 26.26 -24.49 -7.88
N ASP A 176 25.68 -25.21 -8.82
CA ASP A 176 25.69 -26.67 -8.79
C ASP A 176 27.04 -27.26 -9.24
N GLY A 177 27.16 -28.58 -9.27
CA GLY A 177 28.38 -29.28 -9.67
C GLY A 177 28.83 -29.03 -11.11
N SER A 178 28.00 -28.42 -11.96
CA SER A 178 28.35 -28.00 -13.32
C SER A 178 28.87 -26.56 -13.41
N GLY A 179 28.82 -25.80 -12.30
CA GLY A 179 29.10 -24.36 -12.30
C GLY A 179 27.89 -23.49 -12.68
N THR A 180 26.72 -24.08 -12.90
CA THR A 180 25.50 -23.33 -13.23
C THR A 180 24.93 -22.69 -11.96
N PRO A 181 24.56 -21.39 -11.95
CA PRO A 181 23.90 -20.76 -10.81
C PRO A 181 22.63 -21.50 -10.40
N THR A 182 22.48 -21.81 -9.12
CA THR A 182 21.32 -22.56 -8.58
C THR A 182 20.07 -21.71 -8.47
N GLY A 183 20.23 -20.38 -8.46
CA GLY A 183 19.18 -19.41 -8.11
C GLY A 183 19.28 -18.90 -6.68
N ILE A 184 20.30 -19.26 -5.91
CA ILE A 184 20.54 -18.68 -4.57
C ILE A 184 21.71 -17.69 -4.62
N LEU A 185 21.44 -16.47 -4.18
CA LEU A 185 22.43 -15.41 -3.99
C LEU A 185 22.58 -15.15 -2.49
N GLN A 186 23.81 -15.08 -2.01
CA GLN A 186 24.14 -14.96 -0.59
C GLN A 186 24.88 -13.65 -0.29
N GLU A 187 24.43 -12.96 0.75
CA GLU A 187 24.85 -11.63 1.22
C GLU A 187 24.48 -10.46 0.31
N HIS A 188 24.57 -9.26 0.89
CA HIS A 188 24.10 -8.01 0.28
C HIS A 188 24.64 -7.81 -1.14
N GLU A 189 25.94 -7.94 -1.37
CA GLU A 189 26.54 -7.65 -2.68
C GLU A 189 26.08 -8.62 -3.78
N ALA A 190 25.77 -9.88 -3.44
CA ALA A 190 25.22 -10.83 -4.42
C ALA A 190 23.73 -10.57 -4.66
N THR A 191 22.94 -10.38 -3.60
CA THR A 191 21.49 -10.08 -3.75
C THR A 191 21.25 -8.76 -4.48
N LYS A 192 22.18 -7.80 -4.36
CA LYS A 192 22.14 -6.50 -5.04
C LYS A 192 22.16 -6.61 -6.57
N LEU A 193 22.84 -7.63 -7.12
CA LEU A 193 22.90 -7.87 -8.58
C LEU A 193 21.50 -8.04 -9.18
N VAL A 194 20.59 -8.69 -8.45
CA VAL A 194 19.18 -8.83 -8.86
C VAL A 194 18.36 -7.62 -8.43
N TYR A 195 18.58 -7.10 -7.23
CA TYR A 195 17.84 -5.93 -6.73
C TYR A 195 17.92 -4.73 -7.69
N ASP A 196 19.09 -4.47 -8.27
CA ASP A 196 19.32 -3.33 -9.17
C ASP A 196 18.59 -3.44 -10.51
N VAL A 197 18.13 -4.64 -10.89
CA VAL A 197 17.36 -4.88 -12.13
C VAL A 197 15.88 -5.15 -11.87
N ILE A 198 15.44 -5.08 -10.62
CA ILE A 198 14.01 -5.05 -10.31
C ILE A 198 13.48 -3.71 -10.78
N ASP A 199 12.46 -3.76 -11.65
CA ASP A 199 11.88 -2.56 -12.25
C ASP A 199 11.33 -1.64 -11.16
N GLU A 200 11.46 -0.32 -11.35
CA GLU A 200 10.69 0.64 -10.55
C GLU A 200 9.21 0.25 -10.59
N SER A 201 8.53 0.38 -9.47
CA SER A 201 7.18 -0.17 -9.31
C SER A 201 6.25 0.40 -10.38
N ASP A 202 5.63 -0.47 -11.19
CA ASP A 202 4.71 -0.05 -12.25
C ASP A 202 3.64 0.92 -11.68
N PRO A 203 3.57 2.18 -12.16
CA PRO A 203 2.61 3.15 -11.65
C PRO A 203 1.16 2.67 -11.76
N ALA A 204 0.81 1.91 -12.80
CA ALA A 204 -0.53 1.37 -12.98
C ALA A 204 -0.85 0.30 -11.92
N MET A 205 0.12 -0.57 -11.63
CA MET A 205 0.02 -1.55 -10.55
C MET A 205 -0.08 -0.86 -9.18
N THR A 206 0.82 0.10 -8.89
CA THR A 206 0.82 0.88 -7.65
C THR A 206 -0.56 1.45 -7.38
N ARG A 207 -1.12 2.10 -8.42
CA ARG A 207 -2.45 2.69 -8.38
C ARG A 207 -3.53 1.66 -8.10
N ALA A 208 -3.54 0.53 -8.82
CA ALA A 208 -4.53 -0.53 -8.62
C ALA A 208 -4.48 -1.11 -7.20
N LEU A 209 -3.29 -1.27 -6.61
CA LEU A 209 -3.13 -1.75 -5.24
C LEU A 209 -3.66 -0.74 -4.22
N VAL A 210 -3.36 0.55 -4.40
CA VAL A 210 -3.88 1.62 -3.52
C VAL A 210 -5.41 1.72 -3.64
N GLU A 211 -5.97 1.72 -4.85
CA GLU A 211 -7.42 1.74 -5.07
C GLU A 211 -8.12 0.54 -4.42
N ARG A 212 -7.46 -0.63 -4.35
CA ARG A 212 -7.98 -1.82 -3.64
C ARG A 212 -7.89 -1.71 -2.12
N LEU A 213 -6.87 -1.03 -1.59
CA LEU A 213 -6.64 -0.87 -0.15
C LEU A 213 -7.57 0.19 0.47
N LEU A 214 -7.85 1.28 -0.23
CA LEU A 214 -8.64 2.41 0.29
C LEU A 214 -10.01 2.01 0.89
N PRO A 215 -10.83 1.14 0.24
CA PRO A 215 -12.09 0.67 0.82
C PRO A 215 -11.92 -0.07 2.15
N THR A 216 -10.79 -0.76 2.36
CA THR A 216 -10.51 -1.47 3.60
C THR A 216 -10.30 -0.49 4.76
N LEU A 217 -9.56 0.61 4.52
CA LEU A 217 -9.38 1.67 5.52
C LEU A 217 -10.72 2.34 5.88
N GLN A 218 -11.55 2.62 4.88
CA GLN A 218 -12.87 3.24 5.09
C GLN A 218 -13.80 2.31 5.89
N LYS A 219 -13.80 1.00 5.57
CA LYS A 219 -14.58 0.00 6.32
C LYS A 219 -14.16 -0.13 7.78
N SER A 220 -12.90 0.13 8.11
CA SER A 220 -12.42 0.19 9.49
C SER A 220 -12.69 1.53 10.20
N GLY A 221 -13.37 2.47 9.53
CA GLY A 221 -13.70 3.79 10.08
C GLY A 221 -12.56 4.81 10.02
N ILE A 222 -11.48 4.53 9.29
CA ILE A 222 -10.37 5.47 9.09
C ILE A 222 -10.79 6.48 8.02
N THR A 223 -10.75 7.75 8.40
CA THR A 223 -11.14 8.87 7.52
C THR A 223 -9.99 9.80 7.20
N THR A 224 -8.92 9.75 8.00
CA THR A 224 -7.69 10.53 7.80
C THR A 224 -6.47 9.64 8.04
N ILE A 225 -5.45 9.82 7.23
CA ILE A 225 -4.14 9.20 7.41
C ILE A 225 -3.03 10.26 7.42
N HIS A 226 -2.02 10.01 8.23
CA HIS A 226 -0.74 10.70 8.20
C HIS A 226 0.25 9.80 7.47
N ASP A 227 0.53 10.12 6.21
CA ASP A 227 1.28 9.26 5.30
C ASP A 227 2.74 9.73 5.16
N ILE A 228 3.68 8.79 5.19
CA ILE A 228 5.13 9.04 5.15
C ILE A 228 5.70 8.35 3.91
N GLU A 229 5.58 8.99 2.75
CA GLU A 229 6.01 8.43 1.47
C GLU A 229 6.73 9.48 0.59
N GLY A 230 7.22 9.05 -0.57
CA GLY A 230 7.93 9.88 -1.55
C GLY A 230 7.03 10.71 -2.48
N THR A 231 7.64 11.29 -3.52
CA THR A 231 6.93 12.16 -4.48
C THR A 231 6.00 11.40 -5.43
N ASP A 232 6.21 10.10 -5.63
CA ASP A 232 5.32 9.27 -6.45
C ASP A 232 3.98 9.03 -5.76
N ALA A 233 4.01 8.77 -4.44
CA ALA A 233 2.82 8.71 -3.60
C ALA A 233 2.02 10.01 -3.64
N LEU A 234 2.72 11.16 -3.52
CA LEU A 234 2.10 12.48 -3.60
C LEU A 234 1.33 12.68 -4.91
N ARG A 235 1.92 12.30 -6.05
CA ARG A 235 1.25 12.41 -7.36
C ARG A 235 0.04 11.50 -7.42
N LEU A 236 0.19 10.23 -7.06
CA LEU A 236 -0.91 9.28 -7.06
C LEU A 236 -2.09 9.74 -6.19
N PHE A 237 -1.83 10.28 -4.99
CA PHE A 237 -2.89 10.79 -4.14
C PHE A 237 -3.55 12.05 -4.69
N GLN A 238 -2.80 12.91 -5.38
CA GLN A 238 -3.37 14.07 -6.09
C GLN A 238 -4.30 13.63 -7.22
N GLU A 239 -3.89 12.66 -8.03
CA GLU A 239 -4.72 12.08 -9.10
C GLU A 239 -6.00 11.45 -8.54
N LEU A 240 -5.87 10.56 -7.54
CA LEU A 240 -7.01 9.92 -6.91
C LEU A 240 -7.96 10.93 -6.23
N ARG A 241 -7.42 12.01 -5.67
CA ARG A 241 -8.24 13.10 -5.10
C ARG A 241 -9.00 13.83 -6.20
N ASP A 242 -8.33 14.21 -7.28
CA ASP A 242 -8.92 14.99 -8.37
C ASP A 242 -9.98 14.18 -9.13
N GLU A 243 -9.86 12.85 -9.11
CA GLU A 243 -10.87 11.90 -9.61
C GLU A 243 -11.97 11.55 -8.60
N GLY A 244 -11.90 12.03 -7.35
CA GLY A 244 -12.85 11.70 -6.30
C GLY A 244 -12.77 10.25 -5.77
N LYS A 245 -11.67 9.54 -6.06
CA LYS A 245 -11.44 8.13 -5.68
C LYS A 245 -10.65 7.94 -4.39
N LEU A 246 -9.97 8.97 -3.88
CA LEU A 246 -9.09 8.83 -2.71
C LEU A 246 -9.86 8.44 -1.44
N GLY A 247 -11.05 9.01 -1.22
CA GLY A 247 -11.99 8.60 -0.17
C GLY A 247 -11.51 8.71 1.29
N VAL A 248 -10.28 9.16 1.54
CA VAL A 248 -9.73 9.52 2.86
C VAL A 248 -8.96 10.84 2.74
N ARG A 249 -8.84 11.55 3.86
CA ARG A 249 -7.97 12.73 3.95
C ARG A 249 -6.52 12.27 4.16
N VAL A 250 -5.59 12.81 3.37
CA VAL A 250 -4.17 12.48 3.50
C VAL A 250 -3.39 13.71 3.95
N GLN A 251 -2.78 13.61 5.13
CA GLN A 251 -1.74 14.53 5.59
C GLN A 251 -0.39 13.91 5.25
N MET A 252 0.30 14.43 4.24
CA MET A 252 1.60 13.89 3.83
C MET A 252 2.76 14.49 4.61
N PHE A 253 3.69 13.64 5.01
CA PHE A 253 4.99 13.96 5.60
C PHE A 253 6.08 13.54 4.63
N LEU A 254 6.51 14.49 3.79
CA LEU A 254 7.51 14.24 2.75
C LEU A 254 8.93 14.29 3.33
N PRO A 255 9.84 13.36 2.93
CA PRO A 255 11.24 13.43 3.29
C PRO A 255 11.88 14.76 2.88
N ARG A 256 12.72 15.35 3.73
CA ARG A 256 13.40 16.62 3.43
C ARG A 256 14.17 16.58 2.11
N GLN A 257 14.71 15.43 1.75
CA GLN A 257 15.51 15.17 0.57
C GLN A 257 14.74 15.46 -0.73
N VAL A 258 13.41 15.36 -0.73
CA VAL A 258 12.60 15.59 -1.94
C VAL A 258 12.21 17.06 -2.17
N LEU A 259 12.55 17.96 -1.24
CA LEU A 259 12.23 19.39 -1.36
C LEU A 259 12.76 20.06 -2.65
N PRO A 260 13.98 19.78 -3.15
CA PRO A 260 14.45 20.36 -4.40
C PRO A 260 13.56 19.99 -5.60
N GLU A 261 13.10 18.74 -5.67
CA GLU A 261 12.22 18.24 -6.73
C GLU A 261 10.87 18.99 -6.74
N LEU A 262 10.29 19.20 -5.55
CA LEU A 262 9.02 19.89 -5.37
C LEU A 262 9.09 21.38 -5.75
N ARG A 263 10.24 22.03 -5.58
CA ARG A 263 10.43 23.45 -5.94
C ARG A 263 10.46 23.66 -7.45
N ASN A 264 11.02 22.70 -8.19
CA ASN A 264 11.18 22.78 -9.65
C ASN A 264 9.90 22.45 -10.42
N LYS A 265 8.96 21.73 -9.80
CA LYS A 265 7.67 21.32 -10.39
C LYS A 265 6.50 22.23 -9.99
N ARG A 266 6.70 23.54 -9.89
CA ARG A 266 5.58 24.51 -9.73
C ARG A 266 4.69 24.51 -10.98
N THR A 267 3.77 23.56 -11.09
CA THR A 267 2.60 23.66 -11.96
C THR A 267 1.62 24.69 -11.37
N PRO A 268 0.97 25.52 -12.21
CA PRO A 268 0.33 26.75 -11.78
C PRO A 268 -1.02 26.47 -11.14
N HIS A 269 -1.05 26.28 -9.82
CA HIS A 269 -2.29 26.39 -9.03
C HIS A 269 -2.45 27.81 -8.48
N ARG A 270 -2.43 28.81 -9.38
CA ARG A 270 -3.01 30.12 -9.06
C ARG A 270 -4.44 30.12 -9.58
N ARG A 271 -5.39 29.85 -8.69
CA ARG A 271 -6.76 30.34 -8.87
C ARG A 271 -6.66 31.86 -9.01
N ASN A 272 -6.92 32.35 -10.22
CA ASN A 272 -7.19 33.77 -10.45
C ASN A 272 -8.49 34.09 -9.70
N ILE A 273 -8.38 34.50 -8.45
CA ILE A 273 -9.37 35.40 -7.86
C ILE A 273 -8.91 36.79 -8.28
N LYS A 274 -9.21 37.15 -9.54
CA LYS A 274 -9.26 38.55 -9.95
C LYS A 274 -10.68 39.02 -9.67
N GLY A 275 -10.81 39.91 -8.69
CA GLY A 275 -12.01 40.71 -8.53
C GLY A 275 -12.23 41.59 -9.76
N GLN A 276 -13.47 41.60 -10.22
CA GLN A 276 -14.17 42.63 -11.00
C GLN A 276 -15.65 42.24 -10.84
N GLY A 277 -16.61 43.06 -10.43
CA GLY A 277 -16.67 44.45 -9.99
C GLY A 277 -18.07 44.66 -9.41
#